data_AF-A0A820LWE7-F1
#
_entry.id   AF-A0A820LWE7-F1
#
_cell.length_a   1.000
_cell.length_b   1.000
_cell.length_c   1.000
_cell.angle_alpha   90.00
_cell.angle_beta   90.00
_cell.angle_gamma   90.00
#
_symmetry.space_group_name_H-M   'P 1'
#
loop_
_entity.id
_entity.type
_entity.pdbx_description
1 polymer ?
#
loop_
_entity_poly.entity_id
_entity_poly.type
_entity_poly.pdbx_seq_one_letter_code
_entity_poly.pdbx_strand_id
1 'polypeptide(L)'
;SGTIDFFEAVDGSRAAEAFVTSILINGRGRYIDSRKGTKGFSTTPFECLKITSQQNTSTYRLRLINGGSVFSLKFSIDKHPLKVIASDGIPFAQPILVDQLIIGLGERYDVIIDNLTTINNKINYWIRVDTMDKHNNPRWHGLAILQYAPTNEIPTTEPQHCTELQPCRILNCPFSQYGPNESNQGNPFICLTPLNITTHEDYIDYNLIDEKTPMNIKKTLSLTMAEHEDD
;
A
#
# COMPACT_ATOMS: atom_id res chain seq x y z
N SER A 1 -3.31 -22.39 27.65
CA SER A 1 -3.08 -23.07 26.35
C SER A 1 -3.95 -22.37 25.33
N GLY A 2 -3.42 -21.33 24.69
CA GLY A 2 -4.12 -20.67 23.59
C GLY A 2 -3.88 -21.47 22.31
N THR A 3 -4.96 -21.79 21.59
CA THR A 3 -4.87 -22.39 20.27
C THR A 3 -4.38 -21.32 19.31
N ILE A 4 -3.27 -21.57 18.61
CA ILE A 4 -2.81 -20.69 17.52
C ILE A 4 -3.68 -21.01 16.32
N ASP A 5 -4.52 -20.06 15.90
CA ASP A 5 -5.33 -20.21 14.70
C ASP A 5 -4.44 -19.97 13.47
N PHE A 6 -4.41 -20.93 12.57
CA PHE A 6 -3.72 -20.81 11.30
C PHE A 6 -4.72 -20.45 10.20
N PHE A 7 -4.28 -19.69 9.20
CA PHE A 7 -4.99 -19.54 7.93
C PHE A 7 -4.14 -20.02 6.77
N GLU A 8 -4.80 -20.59 5.76
CA GLU A 8 -4.19 -21.24 4.62
C GLU A 8 -4.24 -20.28 3.42
N ALA A 9 -3.08 -19.90 2.90
CA ALA A 9 -3.00 -19.14 1.67
C ALA A 9 -3.22 -20.05 0.46
N VAL A 10 -3.49 -19.46 -0.72
CA VAL A 10 -3.80 -20.21 -1.95
C VAL A 10 -2.61 -21.06 -2.42
N ASP A 11 -1.39 -20.72 -2.00
CA ASP A 11 -0.17 -21.49 -2.24
C ASP A 11 0.06 -22.65 -1.23
N GLY A 12 -0.85 -22.84 -0.26
CA GLY A 12 -0.79 -23.87 0.77
C GLY A 12 0.08 -23.50 1.99
N SER A 13 0.60 -22.28 2.06
CA SER A 13 1.33 -21.81 3.24
C SER A 13 0.38 -21.59 4.43
N ARG A 14 0.83 -21.98 5.63
CA ARG A 14 0.12 -21.78 6.90
C ARG A 14 0.73 -20.60 7.63
N ALA A 15 -0.05 -19.53 7.79
CA ALA A 15 0.33 -18.39 8.61
C ALA A 15 -0.33 -18.52 10.00
N ALA A 16 0.46 -18.35 11.06
CA ALA A 16 -0.05 -18.27 12.43
C ALA A 16 -0.70 -16.89 12.66
N GLU A 17 -1.75 -16.85 13.48
CA GLU A 17 -2.27 -15.59 14.00
C GLU A 17 -1.19 -14.90 14.85
N ALA A 18 -0.60 -13.81 14.34
CA ALA A 18 0.27 -12.94 15.10
C ALA A 18 -0.46 -11.65 15.45
N PHE A 19 -0.29 -11.20 16.70
CA PHE A 19 -0.91 -9.97 17.19
C PHE A 19 -0.10 -8.74 16.77
N VAL A 20 -0.49 -8.13 15.65
CA VAL A 20 0.05 -6.83 15.24
C VAL A 20 -0.57 -5.74 16.10
N THR A 21 0.29 -4.96 16.75
CA THR A 21 -0.11 -3.83 17.61
C THR A 21 -0.22 -2.53 16.81
N SER A 22 0.66 -2.34 15.83
CA SER A 22 0.57 -1.21 14.89
C SER A 22 1.37 -1.48 13.62
N ILE A 23 0.98 -0.83 12.53
CA ILE A 23 1.78 -0.74 11.31
C ILE A 23 2.62 0.53 11.37
N LEU A 24 3.91 0.40 11.05
CA LEU A 24 4.86 1.48 10.99
C LEU A 24 5.23 1.79 9.54
N ILE A 25 5.09 3.06 9.15
CA ILE A 25 5.53 3.60 7.86
C ILE A 25 6.74 4.47 8.15
N ASN A 26 7.92 4.10 7.62
CA ASN A 26 9.21 4.71 7.96
C ASN A 26 9.46 4.80 9.49
N GLY A 27 9.09 3.75 10.22
CA GLY A 27 9.27 3.66 11.67
C GLY A 27 8.26 4.48 12.49
N ARG A 28 7.23 5.07 11.86
CA ARG A 28 6.15 5.80 12.55
C ARG A 28 4.82 5.12 12.34
N GLY A 29 4.09 4.93 13.43
CA GLY A 29 2.73 4.41 13.42
C GLY A 29 2.01 4.79 14.70
N ARG A 30 0.70 4.60 14.70
CA ARG A 30 -0.14 4.75 15.87
C ARG A 30 -0.70 3.39 16.24
N TYR A 31 -0.57 3.02 17.50
CA TYR A 31 -1.26 1.87 18.06
C TYR A 31 -2.63 2.30 18.59
N ILE A 32 -3.59 1.36 18.62
CA ILE A 32 -4.92 1.56 19.21
C ILE A 32 -5.01 0.71 20.49
N ASP A 33 -5.06 1.37 21.66
CA ASP A 33 -5.39 0.70 22.93
C ASP A 33 -6.87 0.35 22.97
N SER A 34 -7.19 -0.92 22.73
CA SER A 34 -8.56 -1.45 22.75
C SER A 34 -9.28 -1.22 24.08
N ARG A 35 -8.55 -1.12 25.19
CA ARG A 35 -9.10 -0.87 26.53
C ARG A 35 -9.58 0.57 26.71
N LYS A 36 -9.17 1.49 25.83
CA LYS A 36 -9.48 2.93 25.92
C LYS A 36 -10.47 3.41 24.85
N GLY A 37 -11.04 2.50 24.04
CA GLY A 37 -11.97 2.86 22.98
C GLY A 37 -11.39 3.85 21.96
N THR A 38 -12.18 4.79 21.45
CA THR A 38 -11.73 5.84 20.51
C THR A 38 -10.69 6.81 21.07
N LYS A 39 -10.41 6.76 22.39
CA LYS A 39 -9.32 7.50 23.06
C LYS A 39 -8.01 6.70 23.12
N GLY A 40 -7.96 5.52 22.49
CA GLY A 40 -6.83 4.60 22.53
C GLY A 40 -5.72 4.88 21.52
N PHE A 41 -5.87 5.86 20.62
CA PHE A 41 -4.80 6.19 19.68
C PHE A 41 -3.61 6.82 20.40
N SER A 42 -2.42 6.28 20.16
CA SER A 42 -1.19 6.98 20.49
C SER A 42 -1.13 8.35 19.81
N THR A 43 -0.57 9.36 20.50
CA THR A 43 -0.36 10.71 19.96
C THR A 43 0.91 10.84 19.14
N THR A 44 1.57 9.72 18.80
CA THR A 44 2.76 9.72 17.95
C THR A 44 2.47 10.42 16.60
N PRO A 45 3.43 11.21 16.09
CA PRO A 45 3.25 11.90 14.81
C PRO A 45 3.19 10.88 13.67
N PHE A 46 2.36 11.17 12.67
CA PHE A 46 2.35 10.41 11.42
C PHE A 46 3.65 10.65 10.65
N GLU A 47 4.03 9.68 9.81
CA GLU A 47 5.02 9.94 8.78
C GLU A 47 4.44 10.91 7.75
N CYS A 48 5.22 11.92 7.36
CA CYS A 48 4.81 12.93 6.40
C CYS A 48 5.71 12.90 5.17
N LEU A 49 5.17 12.42 4.05
CA LEU A 49 5.81 12.43 2.75
C LEU A 49 5.54 13.76 2.06
N LYS A 50 6.51 14.68 2.13
CA LYS A 50 6.40 16.01 1.53
C LYS A 50 6.55 15.96 0.01
N ILE A 51 5.57 16.55 -0.67
CA ILE A 51 5.49 16.70 -2.12
C ILE A 51 5.74 18.17 -2.45
N THR A 52 6.98 18.51 -2.80
CA THR A 52 7.36 19.85 -3.24
C THR A 52 7.09 20.01 -4.73
N SER A 53 5.98 20.66 -5.08
CA SER A 53 5.72 21.06 -6.47
C SER A 53 6.66 22.22 -6.83
N GLN A 54 7.86 21.92 -7.30
CA GLN A 54 8.75 23.00 -7.76
C GLN A 54 8.35 23.52 -9.13
N GLN A 55 7.72 22.70 -10.01
CA GLN A 55 7.37 23.11 -11.37
C GLN A 55 6.23 22.28 -12.00
N ASN A 56 5.01 22.29 -11.46
CA ASN A 56 3.75 21.79 -12.09
C ASN A 56 3.76 20.41 -12.81
N THR A 57 4.82 19.60 -12.66
CA THR A 57 5.07 18.33 -13.39
C THR A 57 5.94 17.40 -12.55
N SER A 58 5.78 17.46 -11.23
CA SER A 58 6.56 16.61 -10.32
C SER A 58 5.99 15.19 -10.27
N THR A 59 6.64 14.28 -11.00
CA THR A 59 6.55 12.83 -10.84
C THR A 59 7.36 12.39 -9.61
N TYR A 60 6.77 11.53 -8.77
CA TYR A 60 7.46 10.97 -7.60
C TYR A 60 7.54 9.46 -7.72
N ARG A 61 8.74 8.92 -7.58
CA ARG A 61 8.95 7.47 -7.46
C ARG A 61 9.04 7.10 -5.99
N LEU A 62 8.11 6.28 -5.55
CA LEU A 62 8.12 5.67 -4.23
C LEU A 62 8.61 4.24 -4.35
N ARG A 63 9.64 3.90 -3.59
CA ARG A 63 10.06 2.52 -3.35
C ARG A 63 9.36 2.02 -2.11
N LEU A 64 8.44 1.10 -2.29
CA LEU A 64 7.70 0.44 -1.22
C LEU A 64 8.41 -0.85 -0.85
N ILE A 65 8.59 -1.09 0.44
CA ILE A 65 9.27 -2.29 0.96
C ILE A 65 8.44 -2.82 2.11
N ASN A 66 7.93 -4.05 1.99
CA ASN A 66 7.38 -4.74 3.15
C ASN A 66 8.53 -5.44 3.88
N GLY A 67 9.06 -4.79 4.91
CA GLY A 67 10.09 -5.34 5.79
C GLY A 67 9.52 -6.03 7.02
N GLY A 68 8.21 -6.29 7.04
CA GLY A 68 7.55 -6.99 8.14
C GLY A 68 7.69 -8.51 8.07
N SER A 69 7.22 -9.16 9.12
CA SER A 69 7.42 -10.60 9.39
C SER A 69 6.18 -11.46 9.23
N VAL A 70 4.99 -10.86 9.27
CA VAL A 70 3.74 -11.63 9.48
C VAL A 70 2.79 -11.55 8.30
N PHE A 71 2.37 -10.34 7.91
CA PHE A 71 1.33 -10.14 6.91
C PHE A 71 1.84 -9.48 5.64
N SER A 72 1.29 -9.91 4.51
CA SER A 72 1.25 -9.06 3.31
C SER A 72 0.50 -7.77 3.63
N LEU A 73 0.95 -6.67 3.03
CA LEU A 73 0.42 -5.34 3.27
C LEU A 73 -0.21 -4.78 2.01
N LYS A 74 -1.42 -4.23 2.13
CA LYS A 74 -2.11 -3.53 1.05
C LYS A 74 -1.87 -2.04 1.17
N PHE A 75 -1.19 -1.49 0.18
CA PHE A 75 -0.83 -0.09 0.07
C PHE A 75 -1.79 0.65 -0.85
N SER A 76 -2.18 1.86 -0.46
CA SER A 76 -2.94 2.80 -1.31
C SER A 76 -2.73 4.25 -0.87
N ILE A 77 -3.08 5.19 -1.73
CA ILE A 77 -3.07 6.62 -1.44
C ILE A 77 -4.41 7.20 -1.88
N ASP A 78 -5.09 7.91 -0.99
CA ASP A 78 -6.41 8.48 -1.29
C ASP A 78 -6.32 9.39 -2.51
N LYS A 79 -7.21 9.16 -3.50
CA LYS A 79 -7.29 9.94 -4.76
C LYS A 79 -6.04 9.90 -5.65
N HIS A 80 -5.11 8.98 -5.42
CA HIS A 80 -3.91 8.82 -6.24
C HIS A 80 -3.82 7.39 -6.78
N PRO A 81 -4.09 7.17 -8.08
CA PRO A 81 -3.78 5.89 -8.68
C PRO A 81 -2.26 5.68 -8.71
N LEU A 82 -1.85 4.42 -8.57
CA LEU A 82 -0.45 4.00 -8.52
C LEU A 82 -0.03 3.48 -9.89
N LYS A 83 1.07 4.02 -10.44
CA LYS A 83 1.72 3.46 -11.63
C LYS A 83 2.85 2.56 -11.18
N VAL A 84 2.61 1.25 -11.07
CA VAL A 84 3.62 0.29 -10.66
C VAL A 84 4.56 0.01 -11.82
N ILE A 85 5.87 0.20 -11.63
CA ILE A 85 6.88 0.14 -12.69
C ILE A 85 7.91 -0.97 -12.50
N ALA A 86 8.09 -1.48 -11.28
CA ALA A 86 9.02 -2.57 -11.01
C ALA A 86 8.60 -3.38 -9.78
N SER A 87 9.03 -4.64 -9.75
CA SER A 87 8.91 -5.59 -8.64
C SER A 87 10.28 -6.19 -8.36
N ASP A 88 10.72 -6.17 -7.11
CA ASP A 88 11.99 -6.74 -6.64
C ASP A 88 13.25 -6.28 -7.38
N GLY A 89 13.19 -5.07 -7.95
CA GLY A 89 14.27 -4.49 -8.75
C GLY A 89 14.22 -4.88 -10.23
N ILE A 90 13.28 -5.75 -10.62
CA ILE A 90 13.00 -6.09 -12.01
C ILE A 90 11.87 -5.20 -12.53
N PRO A 91 12.12 -4.40 -13.57
CA PRO A 91 11.09 -3.56 -14.14
C PRO A 91 10.01 -4.35 -14.89
N PHE A 92 8.81 -3.80 -14.92
CA PHE A 92 7.76 -4.25 -15.83
C PHE A 92 8.00 -3.70 -17.23
N ALA A 93 7.50 -4.42 -18.24
CA ALA A 93 7.49 -3.94 -19.61
C ALA A 93 6.78 -2.57 -19.69
N GLN A 94 5.56 -2.49 -19.17
CA GLN A 94 4.79 -1.26 -19.13
C GLN A 94 4.30 -0.96 -17.71
N PRO A 95 4.13 0.32 -17.32
CA PRO A 95 3.56 0.69 -16.04
C PRO A 95 2.16 0.13 -15.86
N ILE A 96 1.91 -0.49 -14.71
CA ILE A 96 0.62 -1.06 -14.37
C ILE A 96 -0.12 -0.04 -13.50
N LEU A 97 -1.21 0.53 -14.04
CA LEU A 97 -2.05 1.46 -13.30
C LEU A 97 -3.04 0.71 -12.40
N VAL A 98 -2.94 0.92 -11.09
CA VAL A 98 -3.80 0.29 -10.07
C VAL A 98 -4.23 1.27 -8.99
N ASP A 99 -5.28 0.94 -8.27
CA ASP A 99 -5.74 1.72 -7.12
C ASP A 99 -5.07 1.26 -5.82
N GLN A 100 -4.75 -0.03 -5.75
CA GLN A 100 -4.15 -0.66 -4.58
C GLN A 100 -3.08 -1.67 -5.00
N LEU A 101 -2.10 -1.86 -4.13
CA LEU A 101 -1.00 -2.81 -4.35
C LEU A 101 -0.83 -3.66 -3.10
N ILE A 102 -0.85 -4.98 -3.26
CA ILE A 102 -0.50 -5.91 -2.18
C ILE A 102 0.99 -6.23 -2.29
N ILE A 103 1.68 -6.13 -1.16
CA ILE A 103 3.11 -6.32 -1.04
C ILE A 103 3.34 -7.46 -0.04
N GLY A 104 3.78 -8.59 -0.54
CA GLY A 104 4.19 -9.75 0.25
C GLY A 104 5.42 -9.47 1.10
N LEU A 105 5.72 -10.38 2.02
CA LEU A 105 6.84 -10.26 2.94
C LEU A 105 8.17 -10.21 2.17
N GLY A 106 8.99 -9.20 2.43
CA GLY A 106 10.28 -9.02 1.75
C GLY A 106 10.20 -8.50 0.32
N GLU A 107 9.00 -8.33 -0.25
CA GLU A 107 8.82 -7.80 -1.60
C GLU A 107 9.07 -6.28 -1.64
N ARG A 108 9.55 -5.83 -2.81
CA ARG A 108 9.76 -4.41 -3.11
C ARG A 108 9.01 -4.05 -4.38
N TYR A 109 8.35 -2.90 -4.37
CA TYR A 109 7.76 -2.34 -5.57
C TYR A 109 8.18 -0.89 -5.75
N ASP A 110 8.47 -0.52 -6.99
CA ASP A 110 8.63 0.88 -7.35
C ASP A 110 7.33 1.35 -8.00
N VAL A 111 6.75 2.42 -7.45
CA VAL A 111 5.52 3.04 -7.93
C VAL A 111 5.75 4.51 -8.24
N ILE A 112 5.18 4.98 -9.34
CA ILE A 112 5.11 6.40 -9.66
C ILE A 112 3.74 6.91 -9.23
N ILE A 113 3.76 8.04 -8.50
CA ILE A 113 2.56 8.86 -8.31
C ILE A 113 2.71 10.11 -9.17
N ASP A 114 1.69 10.37 -9.98
CA ASP A 114 1.64 11.59 -10.79
C ASP A 114 0.86 12.66 -10.07
N ASN A 115 1.46 13.84 -10.01
CA ASN A 115 0.78 15.06 -9.58
C ASN A 115 -0.08 15.64 -10.71
N LEU A 116 -0.97 14.82 -11.29
CA LEU A 116 -1.82 15.25 -12.40
C LEU A 116 -2.59 16.53 -12.02
N THR A 117 -2.89 17.35 -13.02
CA THR A 117 -3.68 18.59 -12.95
C THR A 117 -5.08 18.43 -12.31
N THR A 118 -5.48 17.22 -11.96
CA THR A 118 -6.74 16.84 -11.30
C THR A 118 -6.64 16.77 -9.78
N ILE A 119 -5.44 16.79 -9.19
CA ILE A 119 -5.22 16.67 -7.74
C ILE A 119 -5.23 18.05 -7.09
N ASN A 120 -5.94 18.18 -5.96
CA ASN A 120 -5.98 19.42 -5.19
C ASN A 120 -4.72 19.55 -4.32
N ASN A 121 -3.71 20.25 -4.84
CA ASN A 121 -2.45 20.51 -4.14
C ASN A 121 -2.57 21.44 -2.90
N LYS A 122 -3.79 21.87 -2.54
CA LYS A 122 -4.06 22.69 -1.35
C LYS A 122 -4.48 21.87 -0.12
N ILE A 123 -4.63 20.55 -0.26
CA ILE A 123 -4.96 19.65 0.85
C ILE A 123 -3.94 18.51 0.95
N ASN A 124 -3.90 17.87 2.11
CA ASN A 124 -3.10 16.67 2.34
C ASN A 124 -3.97 15.41 2.15
N TYR A 125 -3.35 14.29 1.80
CA TYR A 125 -4.02 13.02 1.52
C TYR A 125 -3.50 11.92 2.44
N TRP A 126 -4.35 10.95 2.78
CA TRP A 126 -3.89 9.75 3.49
C TRP A 126 -3.14 8.80 2.56
N ILE A 127 -2.01 8.32 3.07
CA ILE A 127 -1.37 7.08 2.65
C ILE A 127 -1.88 6.00 3.61
N ARG A 128 -2.38 4.89 3.07
CA ARG A 128 -2.99 3.80 3.84
C ARG A 128 -2.25 2.50 3.61
N VAL A 129 -2.03 1.78 4.70
CA VAL A 129 -1.41 0.46 4.71
C VAL A 129 -2.25 -0.45 5.59
N ASP A 130 -2.86 -1.47 5.00
CA ASP A 130 -3.71 -2.42 5.71
C ASP A 130 -3.04 -3.81 5.73
N THR A 131 -3.17 -4.56 6.82
CA THR A 131 -2.83 -5.99 6.80
C THR A 131 -3.83 -6.77 5.95
N MET A 132 -3.38 -7.83 5.30
CA MET A 132 -4.24 -8.77 4.56
C MET A 132 -4.90 -9.84 5.43
N ASP A 133 -5.12 -9.56 6.71
CA ASP A 133 -5.76 -10.51 7.62
C ASP A 133 -7.26 -10.69 7.34
N LYS A 134 -7.75 -11.91 7.58
CA LYS A 134 -9.14 -12.33 7.38
C LYS A 134 -10.15 -11.63 8.29
N HIS A 135 -9.71 -11.04 9.41
CA HIS A 135 -10.63 -10.46 10.39
C HIS A 135 -10.99 -8.99 10.15
N ASN A 136 -10.44 -8.35 9.10
CA ASN A 136 -10.69 -6.94 8.76
C ASN A 136 -10.65 -6.03 10.01
N ASN A 137 -9.62 -6.24 10.84
CA ASN A 137 -9.57 -5.65 12.17
C ASN A 137 -9.23 -4.16 12.06
N PRO A 138 -10.08 -3.26 12.58
CA PRO A 138 -9.86 -1.81 12.52
C PRO A 138 -8.59 -1.35 13.26
N ARG A 139 -7.91 -2.25 13.97
CA ARG A 139 -6.63 -2.01 14.64
C ARG A 139 -5.42 -2.09 13.70
N TRP A 140 -5.57 -2.71 12.54
CA TRP A 140 -4.43 -3.11 11.70
C TRP A 140 -4.32 -2.24 10.45
N HIS A 141 -4.44 -0.93 10.68
CA HIS A 141 -4.33 0.13 9.68
C HIS A 141 -3.19 1.07 10.04
N GLY A 142 -2.23 1.22 9.13
CA GLY A 142 -1.17 2.21 9.15
C GLY A 142 -1.58 3.42 8.33
N LEU A 143 -1.36 4.61 8.88
CA LEU A 143 -1.60 5.88 8.20
C LEU A 143 -0.33 6.71 8.14
N ALA A 144 -0.11 7.34 6.99
CA ALA A 144 0.87 8.39 6.78
C ALA A 144 0.24 9.52 5.96
N ILE A 145 0.89 10.67 5.92
CA ILE A 145 0.39 11.87 5.26
C ILE A 145 1.19 12.11 3.99
N LEU A 146 0.51 12.15 2.85
CA LEU A 146 1.04 12.72 1.62
C LEU A 146 0.78 14.24 1.65
N GLN A 147 1.82 15.02 1.91
CA GLN A 147 1.71 16.44 2.20
C GLN A 147 1.98 17.29 0.96
N TYR A 148 0.93 17.89 0.40
CA TYR A 148 1.03 18.89 -0.66
C TYR A 148 1.00 20.31 -0.12
N ALA A 149 0.07 20.58 0.80
CA ALA A 149 -0.07 21.88 1.42
C ALA A 149 1.00 22.06 2.51
N PRO A 150 1.61 23.26 2.64
CA PRO A 150 2.56 23.55 3.73
C PRO A 150 1.84 23.76 5.08
N THR A 151 0.74 23.03 5.33
CA THR A 151 -0.03 23.06 6.58
C THR A 151 0.21 21.77 7.37
N ASN A 152 0.15 21.86 8.70
CA ASN A 152 0.20 20.68 9.59
C ASN A 152 -1.18 20.02 9.74
N GLU A 153 -2.09 20.27 8.79
CA GLU A 153 -3.44 19.73 8.84
C GLU A 153 -3.43 18.24 8.54
N ILE A 154 -4.15 17.50 9.37
CA ILE A 154 -4.40 16.08 9.19
C ILE A 154 -5.34 15.93 7.98
N PRO A 155 -5.06 14.99 7.04
CA PRO A 155 -5.96 14.74 5.92
C PRO A 155 -7.37 14.38 6.37
N THR A 156 -8.37 14.87 5.64
CA THR A 156 -9.79 14.52 5.81
C THR A 156 -10.30 13.65 4.67
N THR A 157 -9.39 13.06 3.89
CA THR A 157 -9.74 12.24 2.73
C THR A 157 -10.24 10.87 3.17
N GLU A 158 -11.09 10.27 2.34
CA GLU A 158 -11.63 8.93 2.57
C GLU A 158 -11.04 7.94 1.56
N PRO A 159 -10.93 6.65 1.94
CA PRO A 159 -10.44 5.63 1.04
C PRO A 159 -11.33 5.51 -0.20
N GLN A 160 -10.77 5.03 -1.30
CA GLN A 160 -11.53 4.81 -2.52
C GLN A 160 -12.65 3.79 -2.27
N HIS A 161 -13.89 4.18 -2.58
CA HIS A 161 -15.05 3.30 -2.53
C HIS A 161 -15.18 2.54 -3.85
N CYS A 162 -14.98 1.23 -3.79
CA CYS A 162 -15.06 0.33 -4.94
C CYS A 162 -16.43 -0.34 -4.94
N THR A 163 -17.06 -0.47 -6.11
CA THR A 163 -18.35 -1.16 -6.28
C THR A 163 -18.28 -2.11 -7.47
N GLU A 164 -19.26 -2.99 -7.64
CA GLU A 164 -19.34 -3.85 -8.83
C GLU A 164 -19.37 -3.05 -10.15
N LEU A 165 -20.02 -1.89 -10.15
CA LEU A 165 -20.13 -1.00 -11.31
C LEU A 165 -18.88 -0.14 -11.51
N GLN A 166 -18.09 0.05 -10.46
CA GLN A 166 -16.84 0.81 -10.48
C GLN A 166 -15.79 0.06 -9.65
N PRO A 167 -15.24 -1.03 -10.19
CA PRO A 167 -14.32 -1.87 -9.45
C PRO A 167 -12.94 -1.23 -9.37
N CYS A 168 -12.25 -1.45 -8.25
CA CYS A 168 -10.87 -1.03 -8.08
C CYS A 168 -9.91 -2.08 -8.62
N ARG A 169 -8.80 -1.64 -9.21
CA ARG A 169 -7.74 -2.50 -9.71
C ARG A 169 -6.72 -2.74 -8.61
N ILE A 170 -6.38 -4.00 -8.36
CA ILE A 170 -5.40 -4.41 -7.35
C ILE A 170 -4.31 -5.24 -8.02
N LEU A 171 -3.04 -4.94 -7.74
CA LEU A 171 -1.91 -5.77 -8.19
C LEU A 171 -1.44 -6.72 -7.08
N ASN A 172 -1.00 -7.91 -7.49
CA ASN A 172 -0.38 -8.94 -6.65
C ASN A 172 -1.31 -9.48 -5.55
N CYS A 173 -2.51 -9.93 -5.93
CA CYS A 173 -3.49 -10.48 -5.00
C CYS A 173 -3.43 -12.03 -4.99
N PRO A 174 -2.60 -12.64 -4.13
CA PRO A 174 -2.50 -14.10 -4.04
C PRO A 174 -3.70 -14.72 -3.31
N PHE A 175 -4.57 -13.93 -2.69
CA PHE A 175 -5.69 -14.41 -1.88
C PHE A 175 -6.96 -14.59 -2.72
N SER A 176 -7.66 -15.71 -2.48
CA SER A 176 -8.87 -16.10 -3.20
C SER A 176 -10.00 -15.07 -3.13
N GLN A 177 -10.01 -14.20 -2.11
CA GLN A 177 -10.97 -13.10 -1.95
C GLN A 177 -10.83 -11.96 -2.98
N TYR A 178 -9.80 -11.96 -3.83
CA TYR A 178 -9.59 -10.93 -4.86
C TYR A 178 -9.69 -11.46 -6.30
N GLY A 179 -10.10 -12.73 -6.51
CA GLY A 179 -10.23 -13.36 -7.83
C GLY A 179 -11.67 -13.69 -8.25
N PRO A 180 -11.91 -14.04 -9.53
CA PRO A 180 -13.20 -14.52 -10.00
C PRO A 180 -13.43 -15.95 -9.50
N ASN A 181 -14.02 -16.09 -8.32
CA ASN A 181 -14.49 -17.38 -7.79
C ASN A 181 -16.01 -17.34 -7.72
N GLU A 182 -16.69 -18.49 -7.83
CA GLU A 182 -18.16 -18.58 -7.72
C GLU A 182 -18.69 -18.04 -6.37
N SER A 183 -17.86 -18.04 -5.33
CA SER A 183 -18.13 -17.44 -4.01
C SER A 183 -17.97 -15.91 -3.95
N ASN A 184 -17.42 -15.28 -5.00
CA ASN A 184 -17.07 -13.87 -5.05
C ASN A 184 -18.01 -13.07 -5.97
N GLN A 185 -19.23 -13.55 -6.17
CA GLN A 185 -20.29 -12.79 -6.86
C GLN A 185 -20.47 -11.45 -6.14
N GLY A 186 -20.17 -10.37 -6.85
CA GLY A 186 -20.24 -9.00 -6.33
C GLY A 186 -18.95 -8.41 -5.76
N ASN A 187 -17.80 -9.06 -5.98
CA ASN A 187 -16.51 -8.53 -5.58
C ASN A 187 -16.16 -7.23 -6.35
N PRO A 188 -15.95 -6.09 -5.68
CA PRO A 188 -15.66 -4.81 -6.34
C PRO A 188 -14.18 -4.65 -6.73
N PHE A 189 -13.44 -5.75 -6.89
CA PHE A 189 -12.00 -5.72 -7.19
C PHE A 189 -11.66 -6.50 -8.47
N ILE A 190 -10.81 -5.91 -9.29
CA ILE A 190 -10.17 -6.58 -10.43
C ILE A 190 -8.72 -6.86 -10.04
N CYS A 191 -8.39 -8.13 -9.83
CA CYS A 191 -7.01 -8.52 -9.54
C CYS A 191 -6.16 -8.66 -10.79
N LEU A 192 -4.94 -8.11 -10.72
CA LEU A 192 -3.88 -8.25 -11.71
C LEU A 192 -2.73 -9.05 -11.08
N THR A 193 -2.14 -9.97 -11.84
CA THR A 193 -0.98 -10.75 -11.41
C THR A 193 0.30 -10.25 -12.11
N PRO A 194 1.44 -10.19 -11.41
CA PRO A 194 2.71 -9.79 -12.02
C PRO A 194 3.18 -10.73 -13.14
N LEU A 195 2.82 -12.02 -13.06
CA LEU A 195 3.28 -13.09 -13.96
C LEU A 195 2.76 -12.98 -15.40
N ASN A 196 1.65 -12.28 -15.63
CA ASN A 196 1.08 -12.12 -16.97
C ASN A 196 1.72 -10.98 -17.79
N ILE A 197 2.72 -10.27 -17.25
CA ILE A 197 3.18 -8.97 -17.77
C ILE A 197 4.69 -8.96 -18.08
N THR A 198 5.39 -10.07 -17.86
CA THR A 198 6.87 -10.19 -17.99
C THR A 198 7.39 -10.59 -19.37
N THR A 199 6.56 -10.69 -20.41
CA THR A 199 7.01 -11.27 -21.70
C THR A 199 7.41 -10.21 -22.73
N HIS A 200 8.65 -9.70 -22.60
CA HIS A 200 9.63 -9.30 -23.65
C HIS A 200 10.46 -8.07 -23.22
N GLU A 201 11.79 -8.21 -23.23
CA GLU A 201 12.75 -7.11 -23.00
C GLU A 201 12.53 -5.92 -23.96
N ASP A 202 11.94 -6.18 -25.13
CA ASP A 202 11.65 -5.19 -26.17
C ASP A 202 10.56 -4.18 -25.80
N TYR A 203 9.76 -4.43 -24.74
CA TYR A 203 8.66 -3.56 -24.33
C TYR A 203 8.93 -2.75 -23.07
N ILE A 204 10.12 -2.90 -22.45
CA ILE A 204 10.49 -2.21 -21.21
C ILE A 204 10.70 -0.71 -21.49
N ASP A 205 9.86 0.15 -20.92
CA ASP A 205 10.07 1.60 -20.96
C ASP A 205 11.17 2.00 -19.96
N TYR A 206 12.42 1.91 -20.41
CA TYR A 206 13.60 2.29 -19.63
C TYR A 206 13.56 3.75 -19.15
N ASN A 207 12.76 4.64 -19.76
CA ASN A 207 12.62 6.00 -19.24
C ASN A 207 11.83 6.05 -17.92
N LEU A 208 11.11 5.03 -17.50
CA LEU A 208 10.47 5.04 -16.18
C LEU A 208 11.33 4.36 -15.11
N ILE A 209 12.42 3.74 -15.55
CA ILE A 209 13.22 2.79 -14.78
C ILE A 209 14.61 3.35 -14.52
N ASP A 210 15.23 3.85 -15.59
CA ASP A 210 16.59 4.36 -15.59
C ASP A 210 16.69 5.53 -14.61
N GLU A 211 17.73 5.51 -13.80
CA GLU A 211 18.01 6.59 -12.86
C GLU A 211 18.31 7.92 -13.55
N LYS A 212 18.55 7.86 -14.87
CA LYS A 212 18.81 9.00 -15.76
C LYS A 212 17.57 9.73 -16.23
N THR A 213 16.38 9.15 -16.13
CA THR A 213 15.17 9.93 -16.38
C THR A 213 15.04 10.96 -15.27
N PRO A 214 14.80 12.24 -15.60
CA PRO A 214 14.56 13.27 -14.60
C PRO A 214 13.23 13.01 -13.89
N MET A 215 13.19 12.01 -13.02
CA MET A 215 12.19 11.91 -11.98
C MET A 215 12.57 12.90 -10.90
N ASN A 216 11.62 13.79 -10.61
CA ASN A 216 11.90 14.95 -9.80
C ASN A 216 12.36 14.55 -8.38
N ILE A 217 11.76 13.51 -7.79
CA ILE A 217 12.03 13.09 -6.42
C ILE A 217 11.86 11.57 -6.23
N LYS A 218 12.88 10.91 -5.65
CA LYS A 218 12.85 9.50 -5.22
C LYS A 218 12.66 9.41 -3.69
N LYS A 219 11.73 8.58 -3.22
CA LYS A 219 11.46 8.36 -1.79
C LYS A 219 11.31 6.87 -1.51
N THR A 220 11.68 6.45 -0.31
CA THR A 220 11.47 5.07 0.15
C THR A 220 10.46 5.10 1.30
N LEU A 221 9.50 4.18 1.25
CA LEU A 221 8.57 3.90 2.33
C LEU A 221 8.81 2.47 2.81
N SER A 222 9.44 2.34 3.97
CA SER A 222 9.58 1.07 4.68
C SER A 222 8.30 0.80 5.48
N LEU A 223 7.66 -0.32 5.19
CA LEU A 223 6.44 -0.78 5.84
C LEU A 223 6.81 -1.94 6.76
N THR A 224 6.58 -1.77 8.05
CA THR A 224 6.91 -2.76 9.09
C THR A 224 5.77 -2.87 10.09
N MET A 225 5.83 -3.88 10.96
CA MET A 225 4.82 -4.13 11.98
C MET A 225 5.49 -4.12 13.36
N ALA A 226 4.81 -3.53 14.34
CA ALA A 226 5.17 -3.67 15.74
C ALA A 226 4.31 -4.78 16.33
N GLU A 227 4.97 -5.79 16.88
CA GLU A 227 4.35 -6.98 17.47
C GLU A 227 4.44 -6.92 18.99
N HIS A 228 3.49 -7.53 19.67
CA HIS A 228 3.58 -7.76 21.10
C HIS A 228 4.16 -9.16 21.33
N GLU A 229 5.30 -9.25 21.98
CA GLU A 229 5.78 -10.52 22.53
C GLU A 229 5.05 -10.74 23.87
N ASP A 230 4.24 -11.79 23.94
CA ASP A 230 3.73 -12.30 25.21
C ASP A 230 4.89 -13.05 25.89
N ASP A 231 5.45 -12.48 26.97
CA ASP A 231 6.37 -13.18 27.90
C ASP A 231 5.62 -14.20 28.76
#